data_AF-A0A937U695-F1
#
_entry.id   AF-A0A937U695-F1
#
_cell.length_a   1.000
_cell.length_b   1.000
_cell.length_c   1.000
_cell.angle_alpha   90.00
_cell.angle_beta   90.00
_cell.angle_gamma   90.00
#
_symmetry.space_group_name_H-M   'P 1'
#
loop_
_entity.id
_entity.type
_entity.pdbx_description
1 polymer ?
#
loop_
_entity_poly.entity_id
_entity_poly.type
_entity_poly.pdbx_seq_one_letter_code
_entity_poly.pdbx_strand_id
1 'polypeptide(L)'
;MRLVNPFENLGIGQLFETLLPDFVLAFAFFTSVCYAVLGKRFGQQRPAIAMSATIGFALAVGLVWWEQANGLSIRHLGPIAVGFAIIVLAFVMYQAIGQVGGSWAGAGIALGASILIAKVLGLHLPLDREVILTVMIVALVVGILSFLSHRHHNYPKLQYSRPFVRDIKHDMSDLYKDKRLSNRLTKKMRHVRREAKTLDKHPEEAREILQQLRKILPAEGWLTQKMTQLRAKAHRIRNGHIARLQETRNSVAKLPTSAKKKASADSADRYRHIIGIDTRLERLDKAVAENERRICQLTREAQKYTVQSNPRKLRDAVKAAEKLQHHNSRLLKKIVSTEDKLTRAAMGVVDKTKEVNGGGG
;
A
#
# COMPACT_ATOMS: atom_id res chain seq x y z
N MET A 1 -48.01 16.90 22.03
CA MET A 1 -47.68 15.46 22.18
C MET A 1 -46.16 15.35 22.34
N ARG A 2 -45.68 14.92 23.51
CA ARG A 2 -44.24 14.65 23.73
C ARG A 2 -43.92 13.33 23.00
N LEU A 3 -42.93 13.36 22.11
CA LEU A 3 -42.37 12.14 21.50
C LEU A 3 -41.69 11.35 22.62
N VAL A 4 -42.37 10.31 23.11
CA VAL A 4 -41.78 9.32 24.02
C VAL A 4 -40.68 8.62 23.24
N ASN A 5 -39.44 8.74 23.72
CA ASN A 5 -38.29 8.15 23.06
C ASN A 5 -38.34 6.63 23.31
N PRO A 6 -38.59 5.79 22.28
CA PRO A 6 -38.76 4.35 22.48
C PRO A 6 -37.50 3.64 22.99
N PHE A 7 -36.37 4.37 23.05
CA PHE A 7 -35.09 3.90 23.56
C PHE A 7 -34.90 4.08 25.07
N GLU A 8 -35.74 4.86 25.77
CA GLU A 8 -35.62 5.03 27.23
C GLU A 8 -35.97 3.75 28.00
N ASN A 9 -36.91 2.94 27.50
CA ASN A 9 -37.31 1.67 28.13
C ASN A 9 -36.41 0.47 27.76
N LEU A 10 -35.45 0.64 26.84
CA LEU A 10 -34.60 -0.47 26.41
C LEU A 10 -33.46 -0.78 27.38
N GLY A 11 -33.38 -0.12 28.54
CA GLY A 11 -32.34 -0.42 29.54
C GLY A 11 -30.92 -0.32 28.97
N ILE A 12 -30.73 0.46 27.90
CA ILE A 12 -29.50 0.50 27.11
C ILE A 12 -28.32 0.84 28.01
N GLY A 13 -28.49 1.73 28.99
CA GLY A 13 -27.46 2.04 29.97
C GLY A 13 -26.99 0.82 30.77
N GLN A 14 -27.91 0.01 31.32
CA GLN A 14 -27.56 -1.20 32.07
C GLN A 14 -27.02 -2.32 31.20
N LEU A 15 -27.55 -2.47 29.97
CA LEU A 15 -27.01 -3.40 28.97
C LEU A 15 -25.57 -3.03 28.60
N PHE A 16 -25.27 -1.75 28.43
CA PHE A 16 -23.90 -1.29 28.19
C PHE A 16 -23.00 -1.47 29.41
N GLU A 17 -23.47 -1.27 30.64
CA GLU A 17 -22.62 -1.47 31.83
C GLU A 17 -22.26 -2.94 32.08
N THR A 18 -23.17 -3.87 31.78
CA THR A 18 -22.97 -5.30 32.04
C THR A 18 -22.39 -6.07 30.86
N LEU A 19 -22.82 -5.78 29.63
CA LEU A 19 -22.45 -6.54 28.42
C LEU A 19 -21.31 -5.92 27.60
N LEU A 20 -20.95 -4.65 27.83
CA LEU A 20 -19.87 -4.00 27.07
C LEU A 20 -18.52 -4.73 27.20
N PRO A 21 -18.09 -5.22 28.38
CA PRO A 21 -16.85 -5.98 28.48
C PRO A 21 -16.87 -7.25 27.62
N ASP A 22 -17.97 -8.01 27.67
CA ASP A 22 -18.14 -9.27 26.95
C ASP A 22 -18.24 -9.02 25.44
N PHE A 23 -18.95 -7.96 25.05
CA PHE A 23 -19.02 -7.48 23.66
C PHE A 23 -17.65 -7.07 23.11
N VAL A 24 -16.88 -6.27 23.84
CA VAL A 24 -15.56 -5.80 23.41
C VAL A 24 -14.59 -6.98 23.25
N LEU A 25 -14.66 -7.95 24.16
CA LEU A 25 -13.83 -9.16 24.10
C LEU A 25 -14.19 -10.02 22.89
N ALA A 26 -15.49 -10.27 22.67
CA ALA A 26 -15.99 -11.01 21.51
C ALA A 26 -15.65 -10.29 20.19
N PHE A 27 -15.81 -8.96 20.15
CA PHE A 27 -15.50 -8.14 18.98
C PHE A 27 -14.01 -8.20 18.64
N ALA A 28 -13.13 -7.97 19.60
CA ALA A 28 -11.69 -8.05 19.40
C ALA A 28 -11.28 -9.46 18.92
N PHE A 29 -11.85 -10.50 19.54
CA PHE A 29 -11.58 -11.89 19.18
C PHE A 29 -11.99 -12.17 17.73
N PHE A 30 -13.26 -11.97 17.37
CA PHE A 30 -13.74 -12.28 16.02
C PHE A 30 -13.09 -11.40 14.96
N THR A 31 -12.87 -10.11 15.22
CA THR A 31 -12.17 -9.24 14.28
C THR A 31 -10.73 -9.72 14.05
N SER A 32 -10.03 -10.15 15.10
CA SER A 32 -8.65 -10.65 14.96
C SER A 32 -8.58 -11.96 14.16
N VAL A 33 -9.50 -12.91 14.40
CA VAL A 33 -9.60 -14.18 13.65
C VAL A 33 -9.96 -13.93 12.19
N CYS A 34 -10.98 -13.11 11.92
CA CYS A 34 -11.36 -12.74 10.56
C CYS A 34 -10.22 -12.03 9.84
N TYR A 35 -9.49 -11.15 10.54
CA TYR A 35 -8.34 -10.46 9.96
C TYR A 35 -7.20 -11.41 9.62
N ALA A 36 -6.90 -12.40 10.46
CA ALA A 36 -5.87 -13.39 10.17
C ALA A 36 -6.18 -14.20 8.89
N VAL A 37 -7.43 -14.61 8.73
CA VAL A 37 -7.89 -15.37 7.54
C VAL A 37 -7.92 -14.48 6.29
N LEU A 38 -8.54 -13.29 6.39
CA LEU A 38 -8.74 -12.40 5.25
C LEU A 38 -7.46 -11.65 4.86
N GLY A 39 -6.61 -11.32 5.83
CA GLY A 39 -5.33 -10.64 5.63
C GLY A 39 -4.40 -11.45 4.74
N LYS A 40 -4.34 -12.77 4.94
CA LYS A 40 -3.59 -13.69 4.07
C LYS A 40 -4.14 -13.75 2.64
N ARG A 41 -5.47 -13.72 2.50
CA ARG A 41 -6.16 -13.82 1.19
C ARG A 41 -6.09 -12.53 0.37
N PHE A 42 -6.17 -11.37 1.02
CA PHE A 42 -6.23 -10.06 0.37
C PHE A 42 -4.91 -9.29 0.40
N GLY A 43 -3.80 -9.93 0.77
CA GLY A 43 -2.48 -9.31 0.78
C GLY A 43 -2.39 -8.09 1.70
N GLN A 44 -3.01 -8.17 2.88
CA GLN A 44 -2.99 -7.14 3.94
C GLN A 44 -3.51 -5.75 3.50
N GLN A 45 -4.34 -5.69 2.45
CA GLN A 45 -4.88 -4.43 1.97
C GLN A 45 -5.96 -3.87 2.92
N ARG A 46 -6.19 -2.55 2.86
CA ARG A 46 -7.24 -1.82 3.61
C ARG A 46 -8.64 -2.49 3.60
N PRO A 47 -9.10 -3.14 2.51
CA PRO A 47 -10.37 -3.86 2.51
C PRO A 47 -10.44 -5.01 3.52
N ALA A 48 -9.31 -5.68 3.81
CA ALA A 48 -9.28 -6.79 4.76
C ALA A 48 -9.60 -6.33 6.18
N ILE A 49 -9.09 -5.15 6.58
CA ILE A 49 -9.33 -4.55 7.90
C ILE A 49 -10.82 -4.18 8.05
N ALA A 50 -11.38 -3.53 7.03
CA ALA A 50 -12.79 -3.13 7.06
C ALA A 50 -13.71 -4.35 7.11
N MET A 51 -13.45 -5.37 6.28
CA MET A 51 -14.24 -6.60 6.27
C MET A 51 -14.10 -7.38 7.58
N SER A 52 -12.90 -7.50 8.15
CA SER A 52 -12.71 -8.18 9.43
C SER A 52 -13.38 -7.46 10.59
N ALA A 53 -13.38 -6.13 10.59
CA ALA A 53 -14.11 -5.35 11.58
C ALA A 53 -15.62 -5.55 11.45
N THR A 54 -16.18 -5.46 10.24
CA THR A 54 -17.63 -5.65 10.04
C THR A 54 -18.08 -7.07 10.42
N ILE A 55 -17.33 -8.09 10.01
CA ILE A 55 -17.66 -9.48 10.34
C ILE A 55 -17.50 -9.72 11.85
N GLY A 56 -16.42 -9.22 12.45
CA GLY A 56 -16.20 -9.35 13.89
C GLY A 56 -17.28 -8.66 14.71
N PHE A 57 -17.77 -7.50 14.26
CA PHE A 57 -18.88 -6.79 14.89
C PHE A 57 -20.16 -7.61 14.83
N ALA A 58 -20.51 -8.15 13.66
CA ALA A 58 -21.71 -8.96 13.48
C ALA A 58 -21.69 -10.22 14.36
N LEU A 59 -20.53 -10.89 14.45
CA LEU A 59 -20.36 -12.08 15.29
C LEU A 59 -20.41 -11.75 16.78
N ALA A 60 -19.83 -10.61 17.20
CA ALA A 60 -19.89 -10.17 18.59
C ALA A 60 -21.32 -9.82 19.03
N VAL A 61 -22.07 -9.12 18.18
CA VAL A 61 -23.50 -8.85 18.44
C VAL A 61 -24.29 -10.16 18.55
N GLY A 62 -24.05 -11.11 17.64
CA GLY A 62 -24.71 -12.43 17.66
C GLY A 62 -24.39 -13.23 18.92
N LEU A 63 -23.13 -13.19 19.38
CA LEU A 63 -22.72 -13.88 20.60
C LEU A 63 -23.38 -13.27 21.84
N VAL A 64 -23.32 -11.93 21.99
CA VAL A 64 -23.95 -11.23 23.13
C VAL A 64 -25.47 -11.46 23.16
N TRP A 65 -26.11 -11.46 22.00
CA TRP A 65 -27.54 -11.79 21.90
C TRP A 65 -27.81 -13.23 22.36
N TRP A 66 -26.97 -14.18 21.93
CA TRP A 66 -27.10 -15.59 22.31
C TRP A 66 -26.86 -15.82 23.81
N GLU A 67 -25.89 -15.14 24.42
CA GLU A 67 -25.63 -15.19 25.86
C GLU A 67 -26.82 -14.67 26.66
N GLN A 68 -27.41 -13.56 26.23
CA GLN A 68 -28.60 -13.00 26.85
C GLN A 68 -29.80 -13.95 26.75
N ALA A 69 -29.97 -14.64 25.62
CA ALA A 69 -31.07 -15.58 25.42
C ALA A 69 -30.94 -16.87 26.26
N ASN A 70 -29.71 -17.30 26.57
CA ASN A 70 -29.46 -18.57 27.27
C ASN A 70 -29.03 -18.40 28.74
N GLY A 71 -28.85 -17.16 29.22
CA GLY A 71 -28.40 -16.89 30.58
C GLY A 71 -26.97 -17.37 30.88
N LEU A 72 -26.21 -17.70 29.83
CA LEU A 72 -24.83 -18.18 29.94
C LEU A 72 -23.87 -17.01 29.68
N SER A 73 -23.43 -16.35 30.74
CA SER A 73 -22.31 -15.39 30.64
C SER A 73 -20.98 -16.12 30.56
N ILE A 74 -20.03 -15.57 29.78
CA ILE A 74 -18.63 -16.00 29.75
C ILE A 74 -18.00 -16.07 31.15
N ARG A 75 -18.51 -15.26 32.09
CA ARG A 75 -18.08 -15.27 33.49
C ARG A 75 -18.36 -16.59 34.21
N HIS A 76 -19.35 -17.37 33.77
CA HIS A 76 -19.70 -18.67 34.34
C HIS A 76 -18.87 -19.84 33.81
N LEU A 77 -18.10 -19.64 32.74
CA LEU A 77 -17.20 -20.66 32.18
C LEU A 77 -15.97 -20.92 33.06
N GLY A 78 -15.83 -20.20 34.16
CA GLY A 78 -14.77 -20.36 35.14
C GLY A 78 -13.45 -19.72 34.70
N PRO A 79 -12.53 -19.48 35.65
CA PRO A 79 -11.30 -18.72 35.42
C PRO A 79 -10.37 -19.39 34.39
N ILE A 80 -10.44 -20.72 34.24
CA ILE A 80 -9.63 -21.49 33.28
C ILE A 80 -10.03 -21.16 31.84
N ALA A 81 -11.34 -21.11 31.53
CA ALA A 81 -11.82 -20.82 30.19
C ALA A 81 -11.54 -19.37 29.78
N VAL A 82 -11.70 -18.43 30.72
CA VAL A 82 -11.35 -17.02 30.50
C VAL A 82 -9.84 -16.88 30.26
N GLY A 83 -9.01 -17.57 31.06
CA GLY A 83 -7.57 -17.63 30.85
C GLY A 83 -7.19 -18.18 29.47
N PHE A 84 -7.84 -19.25 29.02
CA PHE A 84 -7.63 -19.82 27.69
C PHE A 84 -8.02 -18.86 26.57
N ALA A 85 -9.18 -18.19 26.68
CA ALA A 85 -9.61 -17.18 25.71
C ALA A 85 -8.61 -16.00 25.61
N ILE A 86 -8.07 -15.55 26.74
CA ILE A 86 -7.04 -14.50 26.77
C ILE A 86 -5.74 -14.97 26.08
N ILE A 87 -5.29 -16.20 26.32
CA ILE A 87 -4.09 -16.76 25.67
C ILE A 87 -4.29 -16.85 24.16
N VAL A 88 -5.44 -17.35 23.70
CA VAL A 88 -5.75 -17.44 22.27
C VAL A 88 -5.82 -16.04 21.65
N LEU A 89 -6.48 -15.08 22.30
CA LEU A 89 -6.55 -13.69 21.83
C LEU A 89 -5.15 -13.08 21.71
N ALA A 90 -4.30 -13.24 22.74
CA ALA A 90 -2.93 -12.76 22.73
C ALA A 90 -2.12 -13.38 21.59
N PHE A 91 -2.29 -14.68 21.34
CA PHE A 91 -1.62 -15.39 20.25
C PHE A 91 -2.08 -14.91 18.86
N VAL A 92 -3.38 -14.71 18.66
CA VAL A 92 -3.92 -14.19 17.39
C VAL A 92 -3.47 -12.73 17.18
N MET A 93 -3.48 -11.90 18.22
CA MET A 93 -2.92 -10.54 18.15
C MET A 93 -1.44 -10.56 17.80
N TYR A 94 -0.66 -11.45 18.41
CA TYR A 94 0.76 -11.62 18.10
C TYR A 94 0.99 -12.02 16.64
N GLN A 95 0.23 -12.99 16.12
CA GLN A 95 0.34 -13.39 14.71
C GLN A 95 -0.10 -12.28 13.76
N ALA A 96 -1.19 -11.56 14.05
CA ALA A 96 -1.66 -10.45 13.23
C ALA A 96 -0.60 -9.34 13.16
N ILE A 97 0.05 -9.04 14.29
CA ILE A 97 1.14 -8.06 14.38
C ILE A 97 2.37 -8.54 13.62
N GLY A 98 2.77 -9.81 13.80
CA GLY A 98 3.91 -10.39 13.09
C GLY A 98 3.72 -10.44 11.57
N GLN A 99 2.51 -10.70 11.10
CA GLN A 99 2.19 -10.70 9.67
C GLN A 99 2.27 -9.29 9.06
N VAL A 100 1.86 -8.25 9.78
CA VAL A 100 1.94 -6.84 9.32
C VAL A 100 3.38 -6.30 9.35
N GLY A 101 4.37 -7.12 9.70
CA GLY A 101 5.78 -6.73 9.82
C GLY A 101 6.09 -6.01 11.14
N GLY A 102 5.25 -6.21 12.16
CA GLY A 102 5.41 -5.59 13.47
C GLY A 102 6.65 -6.09 14.21
N SER A 103 7.44 -5.14 14.72
CA SER A 103 8.52 -5.43 15.67
C SER A 103 7.98 -5.93 17.02
N TRP A 104 8.88 -6.42 17.89
CA TRP A 104 8.61 -6.83 19.29
C TRP A 104 7.75 -5.84 20.10
N ALA A 105 7.66 -4.58 19.66
CA ALA A 105 6.75 -3.54 20.15
C ALA A 105 5.29 -3.98 20.29
N GLY A 106 4.74 -4.63 19.26
CA GLY A 106 3.32 -4.99 19.27
C GLY A 106 3.02 -6.16 20.21
N ALA A 107 3.98 -7.05 20.45
CA ALA A 107 3.88 -8.11 21.43
C ALA A 107 3.76 -7.54 22.86
N GLY A 108 4.53 -6.49 23.18
CA GLY A 108 4.46 -5.80 24.48
C GLY A 108 3.12 -5.12 24.71
N ILE A 109 2.55 -4.46 23.70
CA ILE A 109 1.22 -3.82 23.79
C ILE A 109 0.12 -4.87 23.97
N ALA A 110 0.17 -5.96 23.21
CA ALA A 110 -0.81 -7.04 23.32
C ALA A 110 -0.78 -7.70 24.71
N LEU A 111 0.43 -7.91 25.26
CA LEU A 111 0.63 -8.49 26.59
C LEU A 111 0.19 -7.53 27.71
N GLY A 112 0.48 -6.23 27.58
CA GLY A 112 -0.02 -5.23 28.54
C GLY A 112 -1.54 -5.13 28.52
N ALA A 113 -2.16 -5.15 27.34
CA ALA A 113 -3.61 -5.10 27.18
C ALA A 113 -4.31 -6.34 27.75
N SER A 114 -3.75 -7.54 27.55
CA SER A 114 -4.32 -8.78 28.08
C SER A 114 -4.30 -8.84 29.62
N ILE A 115 -3.23 -8.34 30.25
CA ILE A 115 -3.14 -8.23 31.73
C ILE A 115 -4.18 -7.23 32.25
N LEU A 116 -4.36 -6.11 31.56
CA LEU A 116 -5.31 -5.07 31.96
C LEU A 116 -6.76 -5.57 31.86
N ILE A 117 -7.09 -6.31 30.79
CA ILE A 117 -8.39 -6.97 30.62
C ILE A 117 -8.61 -8.02 31.72
N ALA A 118 -7.61 -8.85 32.04
CA ALA A 118 -7.72 -9.84 33.11
C ALA A 118 -8.05 -9.20 34.46
N LYS A 119 -7.45 -8.03 34.76
CA LYS A 119 -7.73 -7.26 35.99
C LYS A 119 -9.14 -6.67 36.01
N VAL A 120 -9.63 -6.14 34.88
CA VAL A 120 -11.00 -5.62 34.76
C VAL A 120 -12.04 -6.72 34.93
N LEU A 121 -11.74 -7.94 34.50
CA LEU A 121 -12.59 -9.12 34.67
C LEU A 121 -12.57 -9.71 36.09
N GLY A 122 -11.82 -9.12 37.03
CA GLY A 122 -11.77 -9.59 38.42
C GLY A 122 -11.00 -10.90 38.61
N LEU A 123 -10.15 -11.29 37.66
CA LEU A 123 -9.32 -12.48 37.81
C LEU A 123 -8.22 -12.23 38.85
N HIS A 124 -8.28 -12.98 39.94
CA HIS A 124 -7.23 -13.01 40.96
C HIS A 124 -6.02 -13.79 40.42
N LEU A 125 -5.11 -13.09 39.74
CA LEU A 125 -3.79 -13.62 39.42
C LEU A 125 -3.01 -13.84 40.74
N PRO A 126 -2.41 -15.02 40.98
CA PRO A 126 -1.62 -15.31 42.17
C PRO A 126 -0.23 -14.65 42.10
N LEU A 127 -0.23 -13.34 41.85
CA LEU A 127 0.94 -12.49 41.75
C LEU A 127 0.67 -11.26 42.60
N ASP A 128 1.69 -10.79 43.32
CA ASP A 128 1.56 -9.59 44.12
C ASP A 128 1.10 -8.40 43.26
N ARG A 129 0.17 -7.62 43.81
CA ARG A 129 -0.41 -6.45 43.11
C ARG A 129 0.67 -5.50 42.59
N GLU A 130 1.77 -5.38 43.31
CA GLU A 130 2.93 -4.57 42.93
C GLU A 130 3.64 -5.13 41.69
N VAL A 131 3.82 -6.45 41.60
CA VAL A 131 4.45 -7.10 40.45
C VAL A 131 3.59 -6.92 39.19
N ILE A 132 2.27 -7.10 39.30
CA ILE A 132 1.34 -6.91 38.19
C ILE A 132 1.37 -5.47 37.69
N LEU A 133 1.34 -4.49 38.61
CA LEU A 133 1.39 -3.08 38.26
C LEU A 133 2.71 -2.73 37.55
N THR A 134 3.83 -3.22 38.07
CA THR A 134 5.16 -2.96 37.50
C THR A 134 5.29 -3.55 36.10
N VAL A 135 4.88 -4.80 35.89
CA VAL A 135 4.90 -5.46 34.56
C VAL A 135 3.98 -4.73 33.58
N MET A 136 2.79 -4.31 34.02
CA MET A 136 1.85 -3.56 33.20
C MET A 136 2.41 -2.20 32.77
N ILE A 137 2.99 -1.44 33.71
CA ILE A 137 3.61 -0.14 33.42
C ILE A 137 4.78 -0.31 32.45
N VAL A 138 5.67 -1.28 32.69
CA VAL A 138 6.82 -1.54 31.81
C VAL A 138 6.36 -1.94 30.41
N ALA A 139 5.38 -2.84 30.28
CA ALA A 139 4.85 -3.26 28.98
C ALA A 139 4.18 -2.10 28.21
N LEU A 140 3.42 -1.24 28.91
CA LEU A 140 2.81 -0.05 28.33
C LEU A 140 3.85 1.00 27.93
N VAL A 141 4.83 1.28 28.78
CA VAL A 141 5.88 2.27 28.49
C VAL A 141 6.74 1.81 27.32
N VAL A 142 7.17 0.55 27.29
CA VAL A 142 7.92 -0.03 26.17
C VAL A 142 7.06 -0.04 24.90
N GLY A 143 5.79 -0.41 25.01
CA GLY A 143 4.84 -0.37 23.90
C GLY A 143 4.63 1.03 23.33
N ILE A 144 4.43 2.03 24.20
CA ILE A 144 4.25 3.44 23.83
C ILE A 144 5.54 4.01 23.25
N LEU A 145 6.70 3.80 23.89
CA LEU A 145 7.99 4.26 23.36
C LEU A 145 8.28 3.66 21.99
N SER A 146 8.01 2.36 21.82
CA SER A 146 8.24 1.69 20.56
C SER A 146 7.21 2.08 19.49
N PHE A 147 5.97 2.38 19.90
CA PHE A 147 4.93 2.94 19.03
C PHE A 147 5.21 4.40 18.64
N LEU A 148 5.72 5.23 19.55
CA LEU A 148 6.14 6.61 19.28
C LEU A 148 7.38 6.64 18.39
N SER A 149 8.33 5.73 18.63
CA SER A 149 9.48 5.52 17.76
C SER A 149 9.07 5.02 16.37
N HIS A 150 7.97 4.26 16.27
CA HIS A 150 7.33 3.89 15.00
C HIS A 150 6.48 5.02 14.38
N ARG A 151 5.87 5.91 15.17
CA ARG A 151 5.11 7.06 14.67
C ARG A 151 6.02 8.08 13.99
N HIS A 152 7.26 8.23 14.43
CA HIS A 152 8.25 9.01 13.69
C HIS A 152 8.68 8.37 12.35
N HIS A 153 8.36 7.10 12.10
CA HIS A 153 8.59 6.41 10.83
C HIS A 153 7.36 6.33 9.92
N ASN A 154 6.17 6.77 10.34
CA ASN A 154 4.90 6.50 9.64
C ASN A 154 4.22 7.71 8.97
N TYR A 155 4.95 8.79 8.73
CA TYR A 155 4.80 9.40 7.41
C TYR A 155 5.72 8.64 6.45
N PRO A 156 5.22 7.85 5.49
CA PRO A 156 5.91 7.76 4.22
C PRO A 156 5.70 9.11 3.51
N LYS A 157 6.23 10.19 4.08
CA LYS A 157 7.18 10.92 3.24
C LYS A 157 8.19 9.84 2.95
N LEU A 158 8.24 9.41 1.70
CA LEU A 158 9.50 8.95 1.13
C LEU A 158 10.50 10.12 1.29
N GLN A 159 10.90 10.42 2.52
CA GLN A 159 12.31 10.50 2.79
C GLN A 159 12.76 9.02 2.69
N TYR A 160 12.93 8.44 1.50
CA TYR A 160 14.22 8.58 0.84
C TYR A 160 15.04 9.56 1.69
N SER A 161 15.84 9.04 2.63
CA SER A 161 17.13 9.67 2.88
C SER A 161 17.51 10.13 1.51
N ARG A 162 17.38 11.44 1.23
CA ARG A 162 17.89 11.99 -0.01
C ARG A 162 19.29 11.43 0.13
N PRO A 163 19.74 10.50 -0.74
CA PRO A 163 21.16 10.45 -0.92
C PRO A 163 21.45 11.93 -1.18
N PHE A 164 22.51 12.44 -0.59
CA PHE A 164 23.03 13.71 -1.02
C PHE A 164 23.41 13.56 -2.51
N VAL A 165 22.40 13.41 -3.36
CA VAL A 165 22.38 13.57 -4.78
C VAL A 165 22.37 15.07 -4.80
N ARG A 166 23.59 15.64 -4.83
CA ARG A 166 23.83 16.92 -5.49
C ARG A 166 22.81 17.04 -6.59
N ASP A 167 22.12 18.17 -6.62
CA ASP A 167 21.09 18.57 -7.57
C ASP A 167 21.61 18.52 -9.01
N ILE A 168 21.94 17.31 -9.48
CA ILE A 168 22.15 16.98 -10.87
C ILE A 168 20.73 16.83 -11.37
N LYS A 169 20.11 17.99 -11.61
CA LYS A 169 18.98 18.18 -12.51
C LYS A 169 19.39 17.67 -13.90
N HIS A 170 19.60 16.37 -14.03
CA HIS A 170 19.53 15.70 -15.32
C HIS A 170 18.05 15.55 -15.60
N ASP A 171 17.48 16.64 -16.11
CA ASP A 171 16.12 16.65 -16.61
C ASP A 171 16.03 15.70 -17.81
N MET A 172 15.85 14.41 -17.51
CA MET A 172 15.68 13.34 -18.47
C MET A 172 14.25 13.32 -19.05
N SER A 173 13.40 14.30 -18.70
CA SER A 173 12.01 14.38 -19.16
C SER A 173 11.91 14.52 -20.67
N ASP A 174 12.80 15.33 -21.25
CA ASP A 174 12.90 15.51 -22.70
C ASP A 174 13.70 14.39 -23.37
N LEU A 175 14.60 13.75 -22.61
CA LEU A 175 15.52 12.74 -23.13
C LEU A 175 14.80 11.46 -23.60
N TYR A 176 13.63 11.11 -23.08
CA TYR A 176 12.95 9.85 -23.43
C TYR A 176 11.73 9.96 -24.33
N LYS A 177 11.30 11.18 -24.70
CA LYS A 177 10.25 11.37 -25.71
C LYS A 177 10.77 11.13 -27.13
N ASP A 178 12.08 11.31 -27.37
CA ASP A 178 12.67 11.16 -28.69
C ASP A 178 13.22 9.74 -28.94
N LYS A 179 12.67 9.05 -29.94
CA LYS A 179 13.18 7.75 -30.46
C LYS A 179 14.68 7.82 -30.79
N ARG A 180 15.17 8.97 -31.26
CA ARG A 180 16.58 9.19 -31.61
C ARG A 180 17.50 9.05 -30.40
N LEU A 181 16.97 9.28 -29.20
CA LEU A 181 17.76 9.30 -28.00
C LEU A 181 17.95 7.93 -27.36
N SER A 182 16.96 7.03 -27.44
CA SER A 182 17.19 5.61 -27.12
C SER A 182 18.35 5.06 -27.96
N ASN A 183 18.42 5.44 -29.24
CA ASN A 183 19.53 5.04 -30.10
C ASN A 183 20.85 5.69 -29.66
N ARG A 184 20.82 6.96 -29.23
CA ARG A 184 21.99 7.68 -28.70
C ARG A 184 22.52 7.04 -27.42
N LEU A 185 21.65 6.66 -26.49
CA LEU A 185 22.00 5.97 -25.24
C LEU A 185 22.58 4.59 -25.53
N THR A 186 22.01 3.84 -26.48
CA THR A 186 22.59 2.56 -26.93
C THR A 186 23.97 2.76 -27.53
N LYS A 187 24.17 3.80 -28.36
CA LYS A 187 25.50 4.13 -28.92
C LYS A 187 26.51 4.49 -27.82
N LYS A 188 26.13 5.35 -26.86
CA LYS A 188 26.97 5.69 -25.70
C LYS A 188 27.31 4.45 -24.86
N MET A 189 26.34 3.58 -24.59
CA MET A 189 26.58 2.35 -23.84
C MET A 189 27.53 1.39 -24.58
N ARG A 190 27.42 1.29 -25.90
CA ARG A 190 28.38 0.51 -26.72
C ARG A 190 29.79 1.10 -26.64
N HIS A 191 29.93 2.41 -26.52
CA HIS A 191 31.21 3.08 -26.34
C HIS A 191 31.82 2.74 -24.97
N VAL A 192 31.07 2.94 -23.89
CA VAL A 192 31.49 2.54 -22.53
C VAL A 192 31.88 1.07 -22.47
N ARG A 193 31.15 0.20 -23.16
CA ARG A 193 31.48 -1.22 -23.25
C ARG A 193 32.80 -1.48 -23.96
N ARG A 194 33.18 -0.67 -24.96
CA ARG A 194 34.47 -0.82 -25.66
C ARG A 194 35.62 -0.35 -24.76
N GLU A 195 35.48 0.79 -24.08
CA GLU A 195 36.42 1.26 -23.07
C GLU A 195 36.56 0.25 -21.92
N ALA A 196 35.45 -0.36 -21.49
CA ALA A 196 35.51 -1.40 -20.47
C ALA A 196 36.24 -2.69 -20.92
N LYS A 197 36.56 -2.87 -22.20
CA LYS A 197 37.44 -3.96 -22.66
C LYS A 197 38.92 -3.63 -22.52
N THR A 198 39.29 -2.35 -22.49
CA THR A 198 40.69 -1.89 -22.33
C THR A 198 41.09 -1.73 -20.86
N LEU A 199 40.14 -1.87 -19.93
CA LEU A 199 40.36 -1.84 -18.48
C LEU A 199 41.45 -2.77 -17.95
N ASP A 200 41.69 -3.92 -18.61
CA ASP A 200 42.78 -4.83 -18.21
C ASP A 200 44.17 -4.21 -18.49
N LYS A 201 44.27 -3.23 -19.39
CA LYS A 201 45.48 -2.48 -19.74
C LYS A 201 45.58 -1.13 -19.01
N HIS A 202 44.44 -0.49 -18.76
CA HIS A 202 44.32 0.85 -18.17
C HIS A 202 43.35 0.85 -16.97
N PRO A 203 43.72 0.26 -15.81
CA PRO A 203 42.86 0.19 -14.64
C PRO A 203 42.46 1.57 -14.07
N GLU A 204 43.26 2.60 -14.33
CA GLU A 204 43.01 4.00 -13.95
C GLU A 204 41.72 4.57 -14.57
N GLU A 205 41.31 4.08 -15.74
CA GLU A 205 40.07 4.49 -16.43
C GLU A 205 38.79 4.01 -15.73
N ALA A 206 38.90 3.09 -14.75
CA ALA A 206 37.76 2.51 -14.05
C ALA A 206 36.84 3.55 -13.39
N ARG A 207 37.41 4.66 -12.91
CA ARG A 207 36.64 5.76 -12.32
C ARG A 207 35.83 6.51 -13.38
N GLU A 208 36.41 6.75 -14.54
CA GLU A 208 35.72 7.42 -15.64
C GLU A 208 34.58 6.55 -16.16
N ILE A 209 34.83 5.26 -16.39
CA ILE A 209 33.81 4.30 -16.82
C ILE A 209 32.63 4.27 -15.83
N LEU A 210 32.90 4.28 -14.53
CA LEU A 210 31.86 4.36 -13.51
C LEU A 210 31.05 5.67 -13.60
N GLN A 211 31.71 6.80 -13.85
CA GLN A 211 31.02 8.08 -14.05
C GLN A 211 30.17 8.08 -15.32
N GLN A 212 30.68 7.54 -16.42
CA GLN A 212 29.92 7.40 -17.67
C GLN A 212 28.73 6.46 -17.49
N LEU A 213 28.89 5.36 -16.75
CA LEU A 213 27.82 4.42 -16.42
C LEU A 213 26.68 5.12 -15.65
N ARG A 214 27.02 5.93 -14.64
CA ARG A 214 26.06 6.73 -13.87
C ARG A 214 25.34 7.79 -14.71
N LYS A 215 25.99 8.31 -15.76
CA LYS A 215 25.37 9.27 -16.70
C LYS A 215 24.42 8.60 -17.69
N ILE A 216 24.64 7.32 -18.03
CA ILE A 216 23.82 6.59 -19.03
C ILE A 216 22.62 5.91 -18.39
N LEU A 217 22.78 5.34 -17.19
CA LEU A 217 21.66 4.78 -16.44
C LEU A 217 20.77 5.91 -15.92
N PRO A 218 19.43 5.73 -15.91
CA PRO A 218 18.55 6.73 -15.34
C PRO A 218 18.88 6.93 -13.86
N ALA A 219 18.77 8.19 -13.41
CA ALA A 219 18.99 8.53 -12.02
C ALA A 219 18.07 7.69 -11.12
N GLU A 220 18.58 7.30 -9.95
CA GLU A 220 17.81 6.59 -8.95
C GLU A 220 16.53 7.39 -8.61
N GLY A 221 15.38 6.71 -8.59
CA GLY A 221 14.07 7.32 -8.32
C GLY A 221 13.40 8.00 -9.51
N TRP A 222 14.06 8.17 -10.66
CA TRP A 222 13.46 8.85 -11.81
C TRP A 222 12.29 8.08 -12.42
N LEU A 223 12.39 6.74 -12.55
CA LEU A 223 11.28 5.93 -13.08
C LEU A 223 10.11 5.93 -12.10
N THR A 224 10.40 5.89 -10.80
CA THR A 224 9.41 6.00 -9.73
C THR A 224 8.68 7.36 -9.78
N GLN A 225 9.40 8.45 -10.03
CA GLN A 225 8.81 9.78 -10.22
C GLN A 225 7.90 9.82 -11.45
N LYS A 226 8.35 9.26 -12.59
CA LYS A 226 7.52 9.17 -13.80
C LYS A 226 6.25 8.35 -13.59
N MET A 227 6.33 7.23 -12.87
CA MET A 227 5.14 6.47 -12.50
C MET A 227 4.20 7.26 -11.59
N THR A 228 4.73 8.03 -10.64
CA THR A 228 3.92 8.89 -9.77
C THR A 228 3.17 9.96 -10.57
N GLN A 229 3.84 10.60 -11.54
CA GLN A 229 3.19 11.54 -12.47
C GLN A 229 2.08 10.85 -13.29
N LEU A 230 2.35 9.65 -13.80
CA LEU A 230 1.38 8.88 -14.57
C LEU A 230 0.16 8.49 -13.73
N ARG A 231 0.35 8.05 -12.47
CA ARG A 231 -0.75 7.76 -11.53
C ARG A 231 -1.58 9.01 -11.23
N ALA A 232 -0.93 10.14 -10.96
CA ALA A 232 -1.63 11.40 -10.71
C ALA A 232 -2.49 11.80 -11.93
N LYS A 233 -1.97 11.64 -13.15
CA LYS A 233 -2.70 11.89 -14.39
C LYS A 233 -3.89 10.92 -14.56
N ALA A 234 -3.68 9.63 -14.33
CA ALA A 234 -4.75 8.63 -14.37
C ALA A 234 -5.88 8.94 -13.39
N HIS A 235 -5.52 9.30 -12.14
CA HIS A 235 -6.48 9.70 -11.11
C HIS A 235 -7.28 10.94 -11.49
N ARG A 236 -6.63 11.98 -12.03
CA ARG A 236 -7.32 13.18 -12.54
C ARG A 236 -8.33 12.83 -13.63
N ILE A 237 -7.94 12.00 -14.58
CA ILE A 237 -8.82 11.56 -15.68
C ILE A 237 -10.01 10.79 -15.12
N ARG A 238 -9.78 9.81 -14.24
CA ARG A 238 -10.84 9.05 -13.58
C ARG A 238 -11.83 9.94 -12.86
N ASN A 239 -11.36 10.90 -12.06
CA ASN A 239 -12.24 11.82 -11.35
C ASN A 239 -13.05 12.70 -12.30
N GLY A 240 -12.44 13.17 -13.40
CA GLY A 240 -13.16 13.89 -14.45
C GLY A 240 -14.25 13.05 -15.13
N HIS A 241 -14.02 11.75 -15.33
CA HIS A 241 -15.05 10.83 -15.82
C HIS A 241 -16.19 10.64 -14.81
N ILE A 242 -15.88 10.49 -13.53
CA ILE A 242 -16.89 10.33 -12.48
C ILE A 242 -17.77 11.57 -12.39
N ALA A 243 -17.18 12.77 -12.38
CA ALA A 243 -17.91 14.03 -12.35
C ALA A 243 -18.86 14.17 -13.53
N ARG A 244 -18.39 13.90 -14.76
CA ARG A 244 -19.24 13.95 -15.97
C ARG A 244 -20.37 12.92 -15.95
N LEU A 245 -20.14 11.74 -15.39
CA LEU A 245 -21.20 10.73 -15.26
C LEU A 245 -22.27 11.16 -14.26
N GLN A 246 -21.88 11.86 -13.19
CA GLN A 246 -22.84 12.47 -12.26
C GLN A 246 -23.65 13.58 -12.95
N GLU A 247 -23.01 14.45 -13.72
CA GLU A 247 -23.68 15.52 -14.50
C GLU A 247 -24.68 14.95 -15.51
N THR A 248 -24.24 13.96 -16.30
CA THR A 248 -25.07 13.34 -17.34
C THR A 248 -26.18 12.43 -16.81
N ARG A 249 -26.10 11.99 -15.54
CA ARG A 249 -27.12 11.13 -14.92
C ARG A 249 -28.53 11.71 -15.01
N ASN A 250 -28.66 13.01 -14.75
CA ASN A 250 -29.96 13.70 -14.78
C ASN A 250 -30.52 13.82 -16.20
N SER A 251 -29.66 14.08 -17.18
CA SER A 251 -30.04 14.14 -18.59
C SER A 251 -30.43 12.76 -19.13
N VAL A 252 -29.67 11.71 -18.76
CA VAL A 252 -29.97 10.32 -19.13
C VAL A 252 -31.29 9.85 -18.52
N ALA A 253 -31.66 10.32 -17.32
CA ALA A 253 -32.94 9.98 -16.69
C ALA A 253 -34.16 10.44 -17.52
N LYS A 254 -34.02 11.49 -18.35
CA LYS A 254 -35.10 12.01 -19.22
C LYS A 254 -35.18 11.31 -20.58
N LEU A 255 -34.19 10.49 -20.94
CA LEU A 255 -34.15 9.83 -22.25
C LEU A 255 -35.14 8.64 -22.35
N PRO A 256 -35.58 8.28 -23.58
CA PRO A 256 -36.30 7.03 -23.84
C PRO A 256 -35.51 5.79 -23.41
N THR A 257 -36.20 4.70 -23.10
CA THR A 257 -35.60 3.45 -22.57
C THR A 257 -34.51 2.87 -23.47
N SER A 258 -34.68 2.95 -24.80
CA SER A 258 -33.68 2.49 -25.78
C SER A 258 -32.38 3.32 -25.70
N ALA A 259 -32.49 4.64 -25.63
CA ALA A 259 -31.36 5.56 -25.49
C ALA A 259 -30.67 5.42 -24.12
N LYS A 260 -31.43 5.20 -23.04
CA LYS A 260 -30.90 4.88 -21.71
C LYS A 260 -30.04 3.62 -21.71
N LYS A 261 -30.52 2.54 -22.34
CA LYS A 261 -29.78 1.28 -22.44
C LYS A 261 -28.47 1.46 -23.20
N LYS A 262 -28.49 2.21 -24.31
CA LYS A 262 -27.28 2.53 -25.08
C LYS A 262 -26.29 3.38 -24.26
N ALA A 263 -26.75 4.44 -23.60
CA ALA A 263 -25.91 5.29 -22.75
C ALA A 263 -25.29 4.54 -21.56
N SER A 264 -26.03 3.60 -20.96
CA SER A 264 -25.53 2.74 -19.89
C SER A 264 -24.47 1.76 -20.39
N ALA A 265 -24.67 1.14 -21.56
CA ALA A 265 -23.69 0.25 -22.18
C ALA A 265 -22.39 1.01 -22.51
N ASP A 266 -22.51 2.17 -23.17
CA ASP A 266 -21.38 3.06 -23.46
C ASP A 266 -20.60 3.45 -22.18
N SER A 267 -21.31 3.73 -21.08
CA SER A 267 -20.69 4.09 -19.80
C SER A 267 -19.96 2.91 -19.17
N ALA A 268 -20.58 1.71 -19.18
CA ALA A 268 -19.97 0.49 -18.69
C ALA A 268 -18.68 0.14 -19.45
N ASP A 269 -18.69 0.28 -20.77
CA ASP A 269 -17.51 0.01 -21.60
C ASP A 269 -16.37 0.99 -21.35
N ARG A 270 -16.67 2.28 -21.12
CA ARG A 270 -15.65 3.26 -20.70
C ARG A 270 -15.05 2.92 -19.33
N TYR A 271 -15.87 2.51 -18.36
CA TYR A 271 -15.38 2.08 -17.05
C TYR A 271 -14.50 0.84 -17.16
N ARG A 272 -14.89 -0.16 -17.95
CA ARG A 272 -14.06 -1.35 -18.22
C ARG A 272 -12.69 -0.95 -18.78
N HIS A 273 -12.65 0.03 -19.69
CA HIS A 273 -11.39 0.54 -20.24
C HIS A 273 -10.52 1.22 -19.16
N ILE A 274 -11.10 2.04 -18.28
CA ILE A 274 -10.37 2.69 -17.17
C ILE A 274 -9.82 1.65 -16.18
N ILE A 275 -10.63 0.67 -15.78
CA ILE A 275 -10.20 -0.43 -14.89
C ILE A 275 -9.04 -1.22 -15.53
N GLY A 276 -9.12 -1.45 -16.84
CA GLY A 276 -8.04 -2.06 -17.61
C GLY A 276 -6.75 -1.24 -17.59
N ILE A 277 -6.83 0.10 -17.56
CA ILE A 277 -5.66 0.97 -17.42
C ILE A 277 -5.08 0.87 -16.00
N ASP A 278 -5.91 0.92 -14.95
CA ASP A 278 -5.45 0.83 -13.56
C ASP A 278 -4.67 -0.47 -13.30
N THR A 279 -5.19 -1.60 -13.83
CA THR A 279 -4.50 -2.90 -13.74
C THR A 279 -3.14 -2.87 -14.46
N ARG A 280 -3.06 -2.17 -15.60
CA ARG A 280 -1.80 -2.01 -16.35
C ARG A 280 -0.82 -1.09 -15.62
N LEU A 281 -1.30 -0.05 -14.94
CA LEU A 281 -0.47 0.82 -14.10
C LEU A 281 0.14 0.06 -12.92
N GLU A 282 -0.63 -0.80 -12.26
CA GLU A 282 -0.12 -1.63 -11.16
C GLU A 282 0.99 -2.59 -11.63
N ARG A 283 0.81 -3.22 -12.79
CA ARG A 283 1.85 -4.08 -13.39
C ARG A 283 3.10 -3.28 -13.77
N LEU A 284 2.92 -2.07 -14.31
CA LEU A 284 4.03 -1.18 -14.63
C LEU A 284 4.77 -0.72 -13.37
N ASP A 285 4.05 -0.44 -12.29
CA ASP A 285 4.65 -0.06 -11.01
C ASP A 285 5.55 -1.15 -10.46
N LYS A 286 5.07 -2.41 -10.44
CA LYS A 286 5.87 -3.55 -10.00
C LYS A 286 7.13 -3.70 -10.85
N ALA A 287 7.00 -3.60 -12.16
CA ALA A 287 8.14 -3.68 -13.08
C ALA A 287 9.13 -2.53 -12.91
N VAL A 288 8.65 -1.30 -12.68
CA VAL A 288 9.49 -0.13 -12.41
C VAL A 288 10.25 -0.27 -11.09
N ALA A 289 9.56 -0.68 -10.02
CA ALA A 289 10.18 -0.86 -8.72
C ALA A 289 11.27 -1.94 -8.73
N GLU A 290 11.00 -3.09 -9.36
CA GLU A 290 12.00 -4.14 -9.55
C GLU A 290 13.20 -3.65 -10.37
N ASN A 291 12.93 -2.88 -11.41
CA ASN A 291 13.97 -2.35 -12.28
C ASN A 291 14.84 -1.29 -11.59
N GLU A 292 14.27 -0.41 -10.78
CA GLU A 292 15.05 0.53 -9.96
C GLU A 292 15.94 -0.20 -8.95
N ARG A 293 15.44 -1.26 -8.28
CA ARG A 293 16.27 -2.09 -7.41
C ARG A 293 17.49 -2.65 -8.14
N ARG A 294 17.31 -3.13 -9.37
CA ARG A 294 18.40 -3.62 -10.23
C ARG A 294 19.41 -2.52 -10.58
N ILE A 295 18.94 -1.30 -10.89
CA ILE A 295 19.83 -0.15 -11.16
C ILE A 295 20.67 0.18 -9.92
N CYS A 296 20.04 0.23 -8.74
CA CYS A 296 20.73 0.54 -7.49
C CYS A 296 21.77 -0.54 -7.14
N GLN A 297 21.39 -1.81 -7.24
CA GLN A 297 22.30 -2.92 -6.99
C GLN A 297 23.50 -2.88 -7.95
N LEU A 298 23.26 -2.74 -9.25
CA LEU A 298 24.30 -2.68 -10.27
C LEU A 298 25.26 -1.50 -10.04
N THR A 299 24.73 -0.34 -9.67
CA THR A 299 25.54 0.86 -9.38
C THR A 299 26.43 0.65 -8.15
N ARG A 300 25.92 -0.01 -7.11
CA ARG A 300 26.70 -0.37 -5.91
C ARG A 300 27.78 -1.41 -6.23
N GLU A 301 27.45 -2.44 -7.00
CA GLU A 301 28.40 -3.46 -7.45
C GLU A 301 29.52 -2.85 -8.31
N ALA A 302 29.16 -2.02 -9.30
CA ALA A 302 30.13 -1.31 -10.13
C ALA A 302 31.07 -0.44 -9.29
N GLN A 303 30.51 0.32 -8.33
CA GLN A 303 31.32 1.12 -7.40
C GLN A 303 32.27 0.26 -6.55
N LYS A 304 31.79 -0.88 -6.03
CA LYS A 304 32.62 -1.82 -5.28
C LYS A 304 33.76 -2.36 -6.14
N TYR A 305 33.50 -2.74 -7.39
CA TYR A 305 34.53 -3.27 -8.30
C TYR A 305 35.55 -2.20 -8.71
N THR A 306 35.13 -0.94 -8.85
CA THR A 306 36.06 0.19 -9.06
C THR A 306 36.98 0.41 -7.86
N VAL A 307 36.46 0.34 -6.62
CA VAL A 307 37.28 0.50 -5.40
C VAL A 307 38.25 -0.67 -5.21
N GLN A 308 37.82 -1.88 -5.55
CA GLN A 308 38.64 -3.10 -5.45
C GLN A 308 39.62 -3.28 -6.63
N SER A 309 39.67 -2.33 -7.57
CA SER A 309 40.49 -2.42 -8.79
C SER A 309 40.30 -3.74 -9.54
N ASN A 310 39.05 -4.22 -9.66
CA ASN A 310 38.73 -5.48 -10.33
C ASN A 310 38.14 -5.23 -11.74
N PRO A 311 38.99 -5.12 -12.79
CA PRO A 311 38.55 -4.70 -14.12
C PRO A 311 37.60 -5.72 -14.78
N ARG A 312 37.81 -7.02 -14.55
CA ARG A 312 36.96 -8.08 -15.10
C ARG A 312 35.52 -7.97 -14.60
N LYS A 313 35.33 -7.84 -13.28
CA LYS A 313 33.99 -7.70 -12.71
C LYS A 313 33.32 -6.38 -13.08
N LEU A 314 34.09 -5.30 -13.22
CA LEU A 314 33.57 -4.02 -13.70
C LEU A 314 33.06 -4.12 -15.15
N ARG A 315 33.79 -4.82 -16.02
CA ARG A 315 33.36 -5.10 -17.40
C ARG A 315 32.05 -5.91 -17.45
N ASP A 316 31.89 -6.88 -16.55
CA ASP A 316 30.64 -7.64 -16.44
C ASP A 316 29.48 -6.77 -15.95
N ALA A 317 29.73 -5.87 -15.00
CA ALA A 317 28.74 -4.88 -14.55
C ALA A 317 28.32 -3.94 -15.69
N VAL A 318 29.26 -3.47 -16.53
CA VAL A 318 28.93 -2.66 -17.72
C VAL A 318 28.07 -3.43 -18.71
N LYS A 319 28.36 -4.72 -18.94
CA LYS A 319 27.55 -5.59 -19.80
C LYS A 319 26.14 -5.81 -19.22
N ALA A 320 26.01 -5.96 -17.91
CA ALA A 320 24.72 -6.04 -17.24
C ALA A 320 23.95 -4.70 -17.34
N ALA A 321 24.63 -3.56 -17.25
CA ALA A 321 24.05 -2.23 -17.46
C ALA A 321 23.47 -2.07 -18.86
N GLU A 322 24.16 -2.57 -19.89
CA GLU A 322 23.67 -2.53 -21.26
C GLU A 322 22.35 -3.30 -21.42
N LYS A 323 22.26 -4.51 -20.85
CA LYS A 323 21.02 -5.29 -20.85
C LYS A 323 19.89 -4.57 -20.10
N LEU A 324 20.22 -3.99 -18.95
CA LEU A 324 19.28 -3.23 -18.12
C LEU A 324 18.77 -2.00 -18.87
N GLN A 325 19.63 -1.31 -19.61
CA GLN A 325 19.23 -0.14 -20.39
C GLN A 325 18.28 -0.49 -21.54
N HIS A 326 18.46 -1.64 -22.17
CA HIS A 326 17.49 -2.13 -23.18
C HIS A 326 16.13 -2.42 -22.55
N HIS A 327 16.13 -2.99 -21.34
CA HIS A 327 14.91 -3.19 -20.56
C HIS A 327 14.25 -1.85 -20.19
N ASN A 328 15.03 -0.86 -19.72
CA ASN A 328 14.56 0.50 -19.41
C ASN A 328 13.87 1.15 -20.60
N SER A 329 14.47 1.05 -21.80
CA SER A 329 13.89 1.58 -23.04
C SER A 329 12.53 0.94 -23.35
N ARG A 330 12.40 -0.38 -23.18
CA ARG A 330 11.11 -1.08 -23.36
C ARG A 330 10.07 -0.66 -22.33
N LEU A 331 10.48 -0.53 -21.07
CA LEU A 331 9.60 -0.14 -19.98
C LEU A 331 9.07 1.29 -20.19
N LEU A 332 9.94 2.21 -20.58
CA LEU A 332 9.56 3.59 -20.88
C LEU A 332 8.61 3.69 -22.07
N LYS A 333 8.82 2.92 -23.14
CA LYS A 333 7.85 2.85 -24.24
C LYS A 333 6.47 2.41 -23.77
N LYS A 334 6.39 1.46 -22.82
CA LYS A 334 5.10 1.03 -22.25
C LYS A 334 4.47 2.13 -21.38
N ILE A 335 5.27 2.87 -20.60
CA ILE A 335 4.82 4.01 -19.80
C ILE A 335 4.22 5.09 -20.71
N VAL A 336 4.97 5.54 -21.72
CA VAL A 336 4.51 6.54 -22.70
C VAL A 336 3.27 6.07 -23.44
N SER A 337 3.25 4.84 -23.96
CA SER A 337 2.06 4.29 -24.62
C SER A 337 0.83 4.25 -23.70
N THR A 338 1.02 4.02 -22.41
CA THR A 338 -0.07 4.03 -21.43
C THR A 338 -0.54 5.46 -21.15
N GLU A 339 0.39 6.41 -21.08
CA GLU A 339 0.08 7.83 -20.99
C GLU A 339 -0.71 8.34 -22.20
N ASP A 340 -0.34 7.94 -23.41
CA ASP A 340 -1.05 8.30 -24.65
C ASP A 340 -2.47 7.71 -24.68
N LYS A 341 -2.64 6.47 -24.20
CA LYS A 341 -3.96 5.84 -24.07
C LYS A 341 -4.83 6.56 -23.04
N LEU A 342 -4.25 6.97 -21.91
CA LEU A 342 -4.93 7.80 -20.92
C LEU A 342 -5.36 9.14 -21.51
N THR A 343 -4.46 9.80 -22.24
CA THR A 343 -4.73 11.11 -22.85
C THR A 343 -5.83 11.00 -23.91
N ARG A 344 -5.79 9.98 -24.78
CA ARG A 344 -6.86 9.71 -25.75
C ARG A 344 -8.20 9.39 -25.08
N ALA A 345 -8.20 8.62 -23.99
CA ALA A 345 -9.42 8.36 -23.22
C ALA A 345 -10.01 9.65 -22.65
N ALA A 346 -9.16 10.58 -22.18
CA ALA A 346 -9.61 11.88 -21.69
C ALA A 346 -10.19 12.77 -22.82
N MET A 347 -9.54 12.81 -23.99
CA MET A 347 -9.97 13.60 -25.14
C MET A 347 -11.29 13.09 -25.74
N GLY A 348 -11.45 11.79 -25.92
CA GLY A 348 -12.68 11.21 -26.48
C GLY A 348 -13.93 11.48 -25.63
N VAL A 349 -13.78 11.93 -24.38
CA VAL A 349 -14.90 12.39 -23.57
C VAL A 349 -15.24 13.85 -23.87
N VAL A 350 -14.22 14.69 -24.11
CA VAL A 350 -14.42 16.10 -24.47
C VAL A 350 -15.17 16.21 -25.79
N ASP A 351 -14.78 15.43 -26.80
CA ASP A 351 -15.38 15.51 -28.15
C ASP A 351 -16.86 15.09 -28.13
N LYS A 352 -17.21 13.98 -27.46
CA LYS A 352 -18.60 13.54 -27.31
C LYS A 352 -19.48 14.53 -26.52
N THR A 353 -18.89 15.36 -25.65
CA THR A 353 -19.65 16.38 -24.90
C THR A 353 -20.06 17.54 -25.82
N LYS A 354 -19.21 17.89 -26.80
CA LYS A 354 -19.53 18.92 -27.79
C LYS A 354 -20.67 18.49 -28.72
N GLU A 355 -20.69 17.22 -29.13
CA GLU A 355 -21.77 16.67 -29.98
C GLU A 355 -23.15 16.72 -29.29
N VAL A 356 -23.22 16.42 -27.99
CA VAL A 356 -24.47 16.45 -27.22
C VAL A 356 -24.99 17.87 -27.03
N ASN A 357 -24.11 18.86 -26.85
CA ASN A 357 -24.51 20.26 -26.65
C ASN A 357 -24.73 21.03 -27.96
N GLY A 358 -24.11 20.62 -29.07
CA GLY A 358 -24.18 21.33 -30.36
C GLY A 358 -25.32 20.88 -31.29
N GLY A 359 -25.96 19.73 -31.04
CA GLY A 359 -27.04 19.17 -31.88
C GLY A 359 -28.46 19.58 -31.49
N GLY A 360 -28.63 20.58 -30.61
CA GLY A 360 -29.93 21.05 -30.13
C GLY A 360 -30.34 22.43 -30.64
N GLY A 361 -29.78 22.87 -31.77
CA GLY A 361 -30.13 24.13 -32.45
C GLY A 361 -31.31 23.96 -33.40
#